data_AF-A0A3B9AU62-F1
#
_entry.id   AF-A0A3B9AU62-F1
#
_cell.length_a   1.000
_cell.length_b   1.000
_cell.length_c   1.000
_cell.angle_alpha   90.00
_cell.angle_beta   90.00
_cell.angle_gamma   90.00
#
_symmetry.space_group_name_H-M   'P 1'
#
loop_
_entity.id
_entity.type
_entity.pdbx_description
1 polymer ?
#
loop_
_entity_poly.entity_id
_entity_poly.type
_entity_poly.pdbx_seq_one_letter_code
_entity_poly.pdbx_strand_id
1 'polypeptide(L)'
;APPPPLLPPPPSPEPEVYWYFLNVDKLNLRDQPNKQGAVITQLAEGDFVSGNGEISANKEEVTLRNIPFNEPYFKVKTTTNPPQEGWVFSAALVPVYAGAQSTSPDIGKLSAFSRFLTTLDPKKLENGKKAWDDVRQNFSNVQGVNADGVFILLERFLFRMETDGDYYTMTEKVPFSTEEYEAINADKFNISKYPTTQKLADNGFRLATGEGMVFPVVDWVKLTEFFATKVTPAMKSYMEQTTKELLQPMMDDGGILLPLEEVADRAVWWEKFNQMHPYFVRREETQNHAKGLEFLIVCGADNTGLTNYEDKTVIPEYQKVWAYIKEKYAGTNLEKSVRAMSDLIASEGGKCTKKVEEYREKLVNQ
;
A
#
# COMPACT_ATOMS: atom_id res chain seq x y z
N ALA A 1 2.32 36.96 13.41
CA ALA A 1 2.07 36.39 12.09
C ALA A 1 2.20 34.87 12.21
N PRO A 2 1.28 34.07 11.67
CA PRO A 2 1.53 32.65 11.49
C PRO A 2 2.79 32.49 10.60
N PRO A 3 3.60 31.44 10.81
CA PRO A 3 4.73 31.18 9.94
C PRO A 3 4.22 31.05 8.49
N PRO A 4 4.95 31.57 7.49
CA PRO A 4 4.60 31.35 6.10
C PRO A 4 4.48 29.83 5.86
N PRO A 5 3.50 29.38 5.05
CA PRO A 5 3.39 27.97 4.71
C PRO A 5 4.74 27.53 4.15
N LEU A 6 5.34 26.51 4.78
CA LEU A 6 6.55 25.88 4.28
C LEU A 6 6.26 25.46 2.83
N LEU A 7 6.95 26.09 1.88
CA LEU A 7 6.90 25.64 0.50
C LEU A 7 7.29 24.17 0.49
N PRO A 8 6.52 23.29 -0.17
CA PRO A 8 6.90 21.89 -0.27
C PRO A 8 8.31 21.83 -0.91
N PRO A 9 9.18 20.92 -0.45
CA PRO A 9 10.48 20.73 -1.08
C PRO A 9 10.28 20.43 -2.57
N PRO A 10 11.23 20.81 -3.44
CA PRO A 10 11.10 20.52 -4.86
C PRO A 10 10.92 19.00 -5.05
N PRO A 11 10.06 18.58 -6.00
CA PRO A 11 9.85 17.16 -6.27
C PRO A 11 11.19 16.49 -6.59
N SER A 12 11.30 15.22 -6.18
CA SER A 12 12.48 14.40 -6.50
C SER A 12 12.74 14.44 -8.02
N PRO A 13 14.02 14.49 -8.46
CA PRO A 13 14.32 14.47 -9.89
C PRO A 13 13.73 13.21 -10.54
N GLU A 14 13.42 13.32 -11.83
CA GLU A 14 12.92 12.19 -12.60
C GLU A 14 13.92 11.01 -12.54
N PRO A 15 13.46 9.76 -12.32
CA PRO A 15 14.33 8.60 -12.25
C PRO A 15 15.08 8.35 -13.56
N GLU A 16 16.38 8.10 -13.47
CA GLU A 16 17.19 7.61 -14.59
C GLU A 16 16.94 6.11 -14.84
N VAL A 17 16.63 5.38 -13.76
CA VAL A 17 16.37 3.93 -13.80
C VAL A 17 15.31 3.54 -12.78
N TYR A 18 14.48 2.59 -13.19
CA TYR A 18 13.59 1.83 -12.34
C TYR A 18 14.08 0.39 -12.25
N TRP A 19 14.01 -0.21 -11.06
CA TRP A 19 14.21 -1.64 -10.88
C TRP A 19 12.90 -2.29 -10.44
N TYR A 20 12.57 -3.41 -11.08
CA TYR A 20 11.37 -4.18 -10.80
C TYR A 20 11.74 -5.62 -10.47
N PHE A 21 11.11 -6.14 -9.43
CA PHE A 21 11.08 -7.55 -9.08
C PHE A 21 9.92 -8.24 -9.82
N LEU A 22 10.15 -9.45 -10.33
CA LEU A 22 9.13 -10.22 -11.03
C LEU A 22 8.35 -11.11 -10.06
N ASN A 23 7.05 -10.84 -9.91
CA ASN A 23 6.20 -11.51 -8.92
C ASN A 23 5.41 -12.70 -9.48
N VAL A 24 5.64 -13.08 -10.74
CA VAL A 24 5.01 -14.25 -11.38
C VAL A 24 6.03 -15.02 -12.21
N ASP A 25 5.84 -16.33 -12.30
CA ASP A 25 6.69 -17.20 -13.10
C ASP A 25 6.27 -17.22 -14.58
N LYS A 26 7.22 -17.56 -15.45
CA LYS A 26 7.04 -17.62 -16.93
C LYS A 26 6.45 -16.35 -17.52
N LEU A 27 6.87 -15.19 -17.01
CA LEU A 27 6.41 -13.90 -17.46
C LEU A 27 6.95 -13.61 -18.87
N ASN A 28 6.05 -13.38 -19.83
CA ASN A 28 6.46 -13.13 -21.22
C ASN A 28 7.05 -11.73 -21.37
N LEU A 29 8.30 -11.64 -21.84
CA LEU A 29 8.89 -10.45 -22.43
C LEU A 29 8.51 -10.41 -23.91
N ARG A 30 7.86 -9.33 -24.37
CA ARG A 30 7.34 -9.22 -25.73
C ARG A 30 8.00 -8.11 -26.53
N ASP A 31 8.02 -8.23 -27.85
CA ASP A 31 8.51 -7.19 -28.75
C ASP A 31 7.54 -6.00 -28.91
N GLN A 32 6.25 -6.24 -28.66
CA GLN A 32 5.17 -5.25 -28.69
C GLN A 32 4.38 -5.28 -27.37
N PRO A 33 3.80 -4.15 -26.93
CA PRO A 33 3.08 -4.02 -25.66
C PRO A 33 1.66 -4.61 -25.72
N ASN A 34 1.48 -5.81 -26.23
CA ASN A 34 0.17 -6.48 -26.30
C ASN A 34 0.32 -8.01 -26.36
N LYS A 35 -0.76 -8.75 -26.13
CA LYS A 35 -0.77 -10.21 -26.18
C LYS A 35 -0.36 -10.81 -27.53
N GLN A 36 -0.52 -10.08 -28.63
CA GLN A 36 -0.17 -10.53 -29.98
C GLN A 36 1.32 -10.33 -30.32
N GLY A 37 2.04 -9.52 -29.53
CA GLY A 37 3.49 -9.35 -29.65
C GLY A 37 4.22 -10.69 -29.51
N ALA A 38 5.25 -10.89 -30.32
CA ALA A 38 6.08 -12.09 -30.25
C ALA A 38 6.77 -12.17 -28.89
N VAL A 39 6.78 -13.37 -28.31
CA VAL A 39 7.50 -13.63 -27.06
C VAL A 39 8.99 -13.69 -27.39
N ILE A 40 9.76 -12.74 -26.86
CA ILE A 40 11.22 -12.70 -26.95
C ILE A 40 11.82 -13.79 -26.05
N THR A 41 11.37 -13.81 -24.78
CA THR A 41 11.75 -14.81 -23.78
C THR A 41 10.70 -14.88 -22.67
N GLN A 42 10.82 -15.88 -21.81
CA GLN A 42 10.10 -15.95 -20.54
C GLN A 42 11.04 -15.66 -19.38
N LEU A 43 10.56 -14.90 -18.40
CA LEU A 43 11.29 -14.49 -17.21
C LEU A 43 10.75 -15.25 -15.99
N ALA A 44 11.62 -15.60 -15.05
CA ALA A 44 11.25 -16.38 -13.89
C ALA A 44 10.73 -15.49 -12.74
N GLU A 45 9.88 -16.04 -11.87
CA GLU A 45 9.56 -15.39 -10.59
C GLU A 45 10.85 -15.20 -9.78
N GLY A 46 11.01 -14.01 -9.20
CA GLY A 46 12.21 -13.67 -8.44
C GLY A 46 13.34 -13.02 -9.23
N ASP A 47 13.25 -12.97 -10.56
CA ASP A 47 14.21 -12.21 -11.35
C ASP A 47 13.97 -10.70 -11.22
N PHE A 48 14.95 -9.94 -11.70
CA PHE A 48 14.92 -8.49 -11.76
C PHE A 48 15.06 -8.00 -13.19
N VAL A 49 14.34 -6.92 -13.50
CA VAL A 49 14.45 -6.17 -14.74
C VAL A 49 14.58 -4.68 -14.44
N SER A 50 15.25 -3.94 -15.33
CA SER A 50 15.32 -2.48 -15.24
C SER A 50 14.47 -1.81 -16.30
N GLY A 51 14.07 -0.56 -16.10
CA GLY A 51 13.34 0.25 -17.08
C GLY A 51 13.70 1.72 -16.96
N ASN A 52 13.29 2.51 -17.96
CA ASN A 52 13.44 3.97 -18.00
C ASN A 52 12.10 4.70 -17.72
N GLY A 53 11.05 3.97 -17.35
CA GLY A 53 9.72 4.54 -17.11
C GLY A 53 8.82 4.62 -18.34
N GLU A 54 9.20 4.02 -19.47
CA GLU A 54 8.34 3.94 -20.66
C GLU A 54 7.15 2.98 -20.43
N ILE A 55 5.93 3.52 -20.54
CA ILE A 55 4.65 2.82 -20.31
C ILE A 55 3.84 2.82 -21.61
N SER A 56 3.20 1.70 -21.94
CA SER A 56 2.36 1.60 -23.12
C SER A 56 1.08 2.43 -23.01
N ALA A 57 0.59 2.94 -24.14
CA ALA A 57 -0.68 3.66 -24.19
C ALA A 57 -1.90 2.74 -24.02
N ASN A 58 -1.81 1.48 -24.43
CA ASN A 58 -2.86 0.49 -24.27
C ASN A 58 -2.75 -0.24 -22.92
N LYS A 59 -3.90 -0.65 -22.40
CA LYS A 59 -4.04 -1.60 -21.30
C LYS A 59 -4.62 -2.91 -21.83
N GLU A 60 -4.36 -4.00 -21.12
CA GLU A 60 -4.99 -5.29 -21.41
C GLU A 60 -5.49 -5.95 -20.14
N GLU A 61 -6.60 -6.69 -20.27
CA GLU A 61 -7.12 -7.50 -19.18
C GLU A 61 -6.38 -8.83 -19.10
N VAL A 62 -5.69 -9.11 -17.98
CA VAL A 62 -4.99 -10.37 -17.74
C VAL A 62 -5.34 -10.88 -16.35
N THR A 63 -5.67 -12.16 -16.24
CA THR A 63 -5.88 -12.81 -14.94
C THR A 63 -4.55 -13.32 -14.39
N LEU A 64 -4.11 -12.81 -13.25
CA LEU A 64 -2.95 -13.31 -12.51
C LEU A 64 -3.45 -13.90 -11.18
N ARG A 65 -3.15 -15.18 -10.91
CA ARG A 65 -3.57 -15.89 -9.69
C ARG A 65 -5.08 -15.74 -9.39
N ASN A 66 -5.92 -15.92 -10.41
CA ASN A 66 -7.39 -15.76 -10.37
C ASN A 66 -7.90 -14.33 -10.11
N ILE A 67 -7.03 -13.32 -10.11
CA ILE A 67 -7.41 -11.92 -9.99
C ILE A 67 -7.31 -11.27 -11.37
N PRO A 68 -8.38 -10.66 -11.90
CA PRO A 68 -8.32 -9.91 -13.15
C PRO A 68 -7.62 -8.56 -12.92
N PHE A 69 -6.67 -8.24 -13.80
CA PHE A 69 -5.98 -6.95 -13.84
C PHE A 69 -6.22 -6.31 -15.19
N ASN A 70 -6.46 -4.99 -15.23
CA ASN A 70 -6.52 -4.21 -16.45
C ASN A 70 -5.39 -3.18 -16.44
N GLU A 71 -4.22 -3.61 -16.88
CA GLU A 71 -2.96 -2.88 -16.68
C GLU A 71 -2.19 -2.67 -18.00
N PRO A 72 -1.33 -1.64 -18.08
CA PRO A 72 -0.47 -1.43 -19.23
C PRO A 72 0.72 -2.40 -19.26
N TYR A 73 1.58 -2.20 -20.25
CA TYR A 73 2.89 -2.84 -20.36
C TYR A 73 3.98 -1.81 -20.06
N PHE A 74 5.02 -2.26 -19.36
CA PHE A 74 6.24 -1.47 -19.14
C PHE A 74 7.35 -1.99 -20.02
N LYS A 75 8.13 -1.07 -20.60
CA LYS A 75 9.33 -1.43 -21.33
C LYS A 75 10.49 -1.65 -20.38
N VAL A 76 11.12 -2.81 -20.49
CA VAL A 76 12.15 -3.27 -19.54
C VAL A 76 13.32 -3.93 -20.25
N LYS A 77 14.44 -4.02 -19.54
CA LYS A 77 15.66 -4.72 -19.91
C LYS A 77 15.96 -5.83 -18.91
N THR A 78 16.33 -7.01 -19.41
CA THR A 78 16.81 -8.11 -18.57
C THR A 78 18.20 -7.85 -18.03
N THR A 79 18.59 -8.59 -16.98
CA THR A 79 19.93 -8.58 -16.39
C THR A 79 20.90 -9.56 -17.08
N THR A 80 20.48 -10.19 -18.19
CA THR A 80 21.32 -11.13 -18.96
C THR A 80 22.45 -10.41 -19.70
N ASN A 81 23.44 -11.17 -20.17
CA ASN A 81 24.49 -10.66 -21.04
C ASN A 81 24.51 -11.43 -22.38
N PRO A 82 24.12 -10.82 -23.51
CA PRO A 82 23.64 -9.44 -23.64
C PRO A 82 22.25 -9.24 -23.01
N PRO A 83 21.89 -8.01 -22.60
CA PRO A 83 20.55 -7.70 -22.11
C PRO A 83 19.54 -7.76 -23.25
N GLN A 84 18.35 -8.29 -22.97
CA GLN A 84 17.21 -8.30 -23.88
C GLN A 84 16.25 -7.19 -23.46
N GLU A 85 15.71 -6.44 -24.42
CA GLU A 85 14.74 -5.37 -24.20
C GLU A 85 13.38 -5.77 -24.77
N GLY A 86 12.30 -5.41 -24.08
CA GLY A 86 10.94 -5.66 -24.54
C GLY A 86 9.90 -5.14 -23.55
N TRP A 87 8.67 -5.59 -23.72
CA TRP A 87 7.49 -5.16 -22.97
C TRP A 87 6.99 -6.27 -22.05
N VAL A 88 6.69 -5.91 -20.81
CA VAL A 88 6.17 -6.81 -19.77
C VAL A 88 4.89 -6.23 -19.18
N PHE A 89 3.90 -7.10 -18.94
CA PHE A 89 2.62 -6.70 -18.33
C PHE A 89 2.85 -6.19 -16.90
N SER A 90 2.43 -4.97 -16.59
CA SER A 90 2.91 -4.26 -15.38
C SER A 90 2.40 -4.84 -14.07
N ALA A 91 1.23 -5.50 -14.04
CA ALA A 91 0.72 -6.14 -12.81
C ALA A 91 1.63 -7.25 -12.28
N ALA A 92 2.57 -7.75 -13.09
CA ALA A 92 3.57 -8.73 -12.70
C ALA A 92 4.84 -8.11 -12.10
N LEU A 93 4.98 -6.79 -12.16
CA LEU A 93 6.16 -6.04 -11.73
C LEU A 93 5.93 -5.40 -10.36
N VAL A 94 6.85 -5.62 -9.43
CA VAL A 94 6.89 -4.90 -8.15
C VAL A 94 8.05 -3.90 -8.21
N PRO A 95 7.79 -2.58 -8.17
CA PRO A 95 8.88 -1.61 -8.13
C PRO A 95 9.68 -1.75 -6.84
N VAL A 96 11.00 -1.77 -6.98
CA VAL A 96 11.95 -1.91 -5.85
C VAL A 96 12.83 -0.69 -5.71
N TYR A 97 13.07 0.04 -6.81
CA TYR A 97 13.83 1.28 -6.82
C TYR A 97 13.41 2.17 -7.97
N ALA A 98 13.47 3.48 -7.76
CA ALA A 98 13.35 4.51 -8.78
C ALA A 98 14.26 5.68 -8.41
N GLY A 99 15.25 5.99 -9.23
CA GLY A 99 16.18 7.08 -8.96
C GLY A 99 17.38 7.11 -9.91
N ALA A 100 18.50 7.67 -9.42
CA ALA A 100 19.73 7.78 -10.19
C ALA A 100 20.42 6.42 -10.36
N GLN A 101 21.03 6.18 -11.53
CA GLN A 101 21.76 4.94 -11.78
C GLN A 101 22.92 4.74 -10.79
N SER A 102 23.55 5.84 -10.36
CA SER A 102 24.69 5.87 -9.43
C SER A 102 24.33 5.47 -8.00
N THR A 103 23.05 5.53 -7.62
CA THR A 103 22.56 5.17 -6.28
C THR A 103 21.60 3.98 -6.32
N SER A 104 21.61 3.21 -7.42
CA SER A 104 20.85 1.97 -7.52
C SER A 104 21.26 0.95 -6.45
N PRO A 105 20.33 0.09 -6.00
CA PRO A 105 20.65 -0.98 -5.06
C PRO A 105 21.56 -2.05 -5.70
N ASP A 106 22.19 -2.85 -4.85
CA ASP A 106 22.95 -4.03 -5.23
C ASP A 106 21.99 -5.14 -5.71
N ILE A 107 21.66 -5.11 -7.00
CA ILE A 107 20.76 -6.08 -7.63
C ILE A 107 21.29 -7.51 -7.52
N GLY A 108 22.62 -7.70 -7.45
CA GLY A 108 23.20 -9.03 -7.23
C GLY A 108 22.79 -9.61 -5.88
N LYS A 109 22.88 -8.82 -4.81
CA LYS A 109 22.43 -9.22 -3.47
C LYS A 109 20.93 -9.40 -3.39
N LEU A 110 20.15 -8.47 -3.96
CA LEU A 110 18.68 -8.60 -3.97
C LEU A 110 18.22 -9.82 -4.76
N SER A 111 18.87 -10.14 -5.88
CA SER A 111 18.61 -11.36 -6.65
C SER A 111 18.95 -12.62 -5.85
N ALA A 112 20.04 -12.64 -5.09
CA ALA A 112 20.38 -13.77 -4.24
C ALA A 112 19.34 -14.00 -3.13
N PHE A 113 18.91 -12.92 -2.46
CA PHE A 113 17.86 -12.99 -1.44
C PHE A 113 16.52 -13.43 -2.02
N SER A 114 16.12 -12.85 -3.15
CA SER A 114 14.90 -13.26 -3.84
C SER A 114 14.92 -14.73 -4.24
N ARG A 115 16.03 -15.24 -4.80
CA ARG A 115 16.15 -16.67 -5.13
C ARG A 115 15.97 -17.53 -3.89
N PHE A 116 16.58 -17.17 -2.77
CA PHE A 116 16.32 -17.85 -1.50
C PHE A 116 14.83 -17.85 -1.14
N LEU A 117 14.16 -16.70 -1.17
CA LEU A 117 12.72 -16.61 -0.87
C LEU A 117 11.87 -17.48 -1.82
N THR A 118 12.21 -17.57 -3.11
CA THR A 118 11.47 -18.43 -4.06
C THR A 118 11.60 -19.93 -3.78
N THR A 119 12.59 -20.36 -2.99
CA THR A 119 12.68 -21.75 -2.51
C THR A 119 11.73 -22.04 -1.34
N LEU A 120 11.15 -21.01 -0.74
CA LEU A 120 10.27 -21.11 0.40
C LEU A 120 8.80 -21.18 -0.07
N ASP A 121 8.13 -22.27 0.27
CA ASP A 121 6.70 -22.43 0.06
C ASP A 121 5.91 -21.50 1.01
N PRO A 122 5.13 -20.53 0.50
CA PRO A 122 4.39 -19.59 1.34
C PRO A 122 3.26 -20.26 2.14
N LYS A 123 2.87 -21.49 1.81
CA LYS A 123 1.86 -22.27 2.53
C LYS A 123 2.40 -23.04 3.73
N LYS A 124 3.71 -22.97 3.97
CA LYS A 124 4.36 -23.61 5.12
C LYS A 124 4.78 -22.55 6.13
N LEU A 125 4.07 -22.52 7.27
CA LEU A 125 4.23 -21.48 8.28
C LEU A 125 5.69 -21.31 8.72
N GLU A 126 6.44 -22.40 8.91
CA GLU A 126 7.83 -22.37 9.36
C GLU A 126 8.78 -21.60 8.42
N ASN A 127 8.38 -21.37 7.17
CA ASN A 127 9.17 -20.61 6.22
C ASN A 127 9.18 -19.10 6.51
N GLY A 128 8.20 -18.58 7.25
CA GLY A 128 8.21 -17.19 7.72
C GLY A 128 9.39 -16.93 8.66
N LYS A 129 9.64 -17.86 9.59
CA LYS A 129 10.82 -17.81 10.45
C LYS A 129 12.13 -17.94 9.66
N LYS A 130 12.19 -18.82 8.65
CA LYS A 130 13.39 -18.95 7.80
C LYS A 130 13.70 -17.66 7.04
N ALA A 131 12.69 -17.00 6.49
CA ALA A 131 12.85 -15.71 5.82
C ALA A 131 13.39 -14.63 6.79
N TRP A 132 12.82 -14.55 7.99
CA TRP A 132 13.29 -13.62 9.02
C TRP A 132 14.70 -13.95 9.54
N ASP A 133 15.03 -15.23 9.71
CA ASP A 133 16.35 -15.67 10.15
C ASP A 133 17.41 -15.31 9.10
N ASP A 134 17.11 -15.49 7.81
CA ASP A 134 18.00 -15.07 6.71
C ASP A 134 18.22 -13.55 6.71
N VAL A 135 17.16 -12.75 6.87
CA VAL A 135 17.26 -11.29 6.98
C VAL A 135 18.12 -10.86 8.17
N ARG A 136 17.92 -11.48 9.33
CA ARG A 136 18.75 -11.18 10.53
C ARG A 136 20.20 -11.59 10.34
N GLN A 137 20.47 -12.70 9.66
CA GLN A 137 21.81 -13.21 9.44
C GLN A 137 22.58 -12.40 8.39
N ASN A 138 21.95 -12.12 7.25
CA ASN A 138 22.61 -11.62 6.05
C ASN A 138 22.40 -10.12 5.83
N PHE A 139 21.39 -9.52 6.45
CA PHE A 139 20.97 -8.13 6.22
C PHE A 139 20.86 -7.29 7.51
N SER A 140 21.43 -7.74 8.63
CA SER A 140 21.43 -6.98 9.89
C SER A 140 22.01 -5.56 9.78
N ASN A 141 22.99 -5.35 8.90
CA ASN A 141 23.64 -4.06 8.66
C ASN A 141 23.30 -3.43 7.30
N VAL A 142 22.23 -3.90 6.63
CA VAL A 142 21.78 -3.30 5.37
C VAL A 142 21.32 -1.86 5.59
N GLN A 143 21.55 -0.97 4.62
CA GLN A 143 21.27 0.47 4.72
C GLN A 143 20.76 1.05 3.40
N GLY A 144 20.02 2.16 3.49
CA GLY A 144 19.50 2.95 2.39
C GLY A 144 18.66 2.12 1.42
N VAL A 145 18.84 2.35 0.12
CA VAL A 145 18.09 1.71 -0.96
C VAL A 145 18.18 0.17 -0.97
N ASN A 146 19.27 -0.39 -0.41
CA ASN A 146 19.38 -1.84 -0.26
C ASN A 146 18.45 -2.36 0.84
N ALA A 147 18.28 -1.59 1.92
CA ALA A 147 17.36 -1.93 3.00
C ALA A 147 15.91 -1.83 2.51
N ASP A 148 15.59 -0.81 1.70
CA ASP A 148 14.28 -0.66 1.05
C ASP A 148 13.96 -1.92 0.22
N GLY A 149 14.92 -2.38 -0.60
CA GLY A 149 14.74 -3.57 -1.42
C GLY A 149 14.55 -4.86 -0.60
N VAL A 150 15.33 -5.05 0.46
CA VAL A 150 15.17 -6.22 1.35
C VAL A 150 13.81 -6.19 2.06
N PHE A 151 13.39 -5.02 2.55
CA PHE A 151 12.08 -4.83 3.16
C PHE A 151 10.95 -5.21 2.19
N ILE A 152 10.96 -4.66 0.96
CA ILE A 152 9.93 -4.92 -0.05
C ILE A 152 9.83 -6.42 -0.35
N LEU A 153 10.96 -7.10 -0.52
CA LEU A 153 10.97 -8.53 -0.83
C LEU A 153 10.49 -9.39 0.34
N LEU A 154 10.91 -9.07 1.56
CA LEU A 154 10.48 -9.80 2.76
C LEU A 154 8.98 -9.59 3.02
N GLU A 155 8.53 -8.34 3.03
CA GLU A 155 7.12 -8.00 3.24
C GLU A 155 6.25 -8.68 2.19
N ARG A 156 6.65 -8.66 0.92
CA ARG A 156 5.90 -9.32 -0.15
C ARG A 156 5.79 -10.82 0.06
N PHE A 157 6.87 -11.47 0.49
CA PHE A 157 6.85 -12.89 0.83
C PHE A 157 5.90 -13.18 2.00
N LEU A 158 5.97 -12.39 3.08
CA LEU A 158 5.08 -12.55 4.24
C LEU A 158 3.61 -12.26 3.90
N PHE A 159 3.34 -11.28 3.04
CA PHE A 159 1.99 -11.00 2.55
C PHE A 159 1.45 -12.15 1.70
N ARG A 160 2.29 -12.78 0.88
CA ARG A 160 1.92 -14.00 0.15
C ARG A 160 1.63 -15.15 1.10
N MET A 161 2.40 -15.27 2.18
CA MET A 161 2.11 -16.24 3.23
C MET A 161 0.75 -15.95 3.90
N GLU A 162 0.44 -14.69 4.23
CA GLU A 162 -0.85 -14.27 4.79
C GLU A 162 -2.03 -14.67 3.88
N THR A 163 -1.92 -14.38 2.58
CA THR A 163 -3.00 -14.53 1.60
C THR A 163 -3.15 -15.95 1.06
N ASP A 164 -2.05 -16.67 0.80
CA ASP A 164 -2.07 -18.02 0.20
C ASP A 164 -2.04 -19.15 1.25
N GLY A 165 -1.70 -18.84 2.51
CA GLY A 165 -1.33 -19.82 3.53
C GLY A 165 -2.48 -20.40 4.36
N ASP A 166 -3.69 -19.85 4.25
CA ASP A 166 -4.89 -20.28 5.02
C ASP A 166 -4.66 -20.35 6.54
N TYR A 167 -3.77 -19.51 7.07
CA TYR A 167 -3.36 -19.57 8.49
C TYR A 167 -4.47 -19.15 9.46
N TYR A 168 -5.53 -18.50 8.98
CA TYR A 168 -6.73 -18.22 9.77
C TYR A 168 -7.39 -19.51 10.32
N THR A 169 -7.26 -20.64 9.62
CA THR A 169 -7.76 -21.94 10.11
C THR A 169 -7.05 -22.43 11.38
N MET A 170 -5.91 -21.83 11.73
CA MET A 170 -5.22 -22.06 13.00
C MET A 170 -5.83 -21.23 14.13
N THR A 171 -6.19 -19.98 13.88
CA THR A 171 -6.77 -19.08 14.88
C THR A 171 -8.21 -19.46 15.20
N GLU A 172 -8.97 -20.02 14.26
CA GLU A 172 -10.31 -20.60 14.49
C GLU A 172 -10.34 -21.71 15.56
N LYS A 173 -9.21 -22.40 15.76
CA LYS A 173 -9.09 -23.49 16.73
C LYS A 173 -8.72 -23.00 18.13
N VAL A 174 -8.44 -21.70 18.27
CA VAL A 174 -8.09 -21.09 19.55
C VAL A 174 -9.37 -20.54 20.19
N PRO A 175 -9.71 -20.96 21.43
CA PRO A 175 -10.94 -20.54 22.09
C PRO A 175 -10.78 -19.14 22.72
N PHE A 176 -10.66 -18.11 21.89
CA PHE A 176 -10.54 -16.73 22.37
C PHE A 176 -11.78 -16.31 23.17
N SER A 177 -11.59 -15.75 24.37
CA SER A 177 -12.67 -15.08 25.10
C SER A 177 -12.98 -13.71 24.48
N THR A 178 -14.13 -13.12 24.83
CA THR A 178 -14.48 -11.76 24.41
C THR A 178 -13.41 -10.75 24.82
N GLU A 179 -12.89 -10.86 26.04
CA GLU A 179 -11.84 -9.98 26.55
C GLU A 179 -10.53 -10.15 25.76
N GLU A 180 -10.24 -11.36 25.28
CA GLU A 180 -9.07 -11.61 24.42
C GLU A 180 -9.26 -11.03 23.03
N TYR A 181 -10.45 -11.16 22.45
CA TYR A 181 -10.79 -10.53 21.18
C TYR A 181 -10.63 -9.00 21.27
N GLU A 182 -11.18 -8.37 22.30
CA GLU A 182 -11.01 -6.93 22.55
C GLU A 182 -9.54 -6.55 22.75
N ALA A 183 -8.77 -7.39 23.45
CA ALA A 183 -7.34 -7.16 23.61
C ALA A 183 -6.56 -7.31 22.30
N ILE A 184 -6.96 -8.19 21.38
CA ILE A 184 -6.35 -8.30 20.04
C ILE A 184 -6.68 -7.05 19.23
N ASN A 185 -7.96 -6.64 19.20
CA ASN A 185 -8.40 -5.44 18.50
C ASN A 185 -7.69 -4.17 19.00
N ALA A 186 -7.39 -4.10 20.30
CA ALA A 186 -6.66 -2.99 20.92
C ALA A 186 -5.13 -3.13 20.88
N ASP A 187 -4.59 -4.14 20.17
CA ASP A 187 -3.16 -4.47 20.08
C ASP A 187 -2.47 -4.64 21.46
N LYS A 188 -3.18 -5.27 22.40
CA LYS A 188 -2.75 -5.51 23.79
C LYS A 188 -2.72 -6.98 24.19
N PHE A 189 -3.11 -7.87 23.28
CA PHE A 189 -3.14 -9.30 23.55
C PHE A 189 -1.73 -9.87 23.76
N ASN A 190 -1.56 -10.71 24.79
CA ASN A 190 -0.32 -11.47 24.98
C ASN A 190 -0.25 -12.61 23.94
N ILE A 191 0.42 -12.36 22.83
CA ILE A 191 0.53 -13.32 21.72
C ILE A 191 1.17 -14.66 22.13
N SER A 192 1.92 -14.70 23.23
CA SER A 192 2.53 -15.93 23.76
C SER A 192 1.56 -16.81 24.58
N LYS A 193 0.32 -16.36 24.83
CA LYS A 193 -0.64 -17.07 25.69
C LYS A 193 -0.99 -18.47 25.16
N TYR A 194 -1.17 -18.62 23.85
CA TYR A 194 -1.42 -19.91 23.22
C TYR A 194 -0.20 -20.37 22.39
N PRO A 195 0.13 -21.67 22.38
CA PRO A 195 1.19 -22.19 21.51
C PRO A 195 0.97 -21.84 20.02
N THR A 196 -0.29 -21.85 19.58
CA THR A 196 -0.68 -21.49 18.20
C THR A 196 -0.34 -20.04 17.88
N THR A 197 -0.68 -19.10 18.76
CA THR A 197 -0.46 -17.67 18.54
C THR A 197 1.03 -17.31 18.66
N GLN A 198 1.77 -17.97 19.57
CA GLN A 198 3.23 -17.86 19.62
C GLN A 198 3.86 -18.33 18.31
N LYS A 199 3.42 -19.47 17.77
CA LYS A 199 3.94 -20.02 16.51
C LYS A 199 3.70 -19.06 15.35
N LEU A 200 2.57 -18.37 15.30
CA LEU A 200 2.31 -17.33 14.29
C LEU A 200 3.28 -16.15 14.45
N ALA A 201 3.48 -15.65 15.67
CA ALA A 201 4.43 -14.58 15.99
C ALA A 201 5.87 -14.90 15.57
N ASP A 202 6.33 -16.12 15.88
CA ASP A 202 7.67 -16.61 15.53
C ASP A 202 7.92 -16.57 14.01
N ASN A 203 6.84 -16.68 13.22
CA ASN A 203 6.89 -16.71 11.76
C ASN A 203 6.51 -15.37 11.10
N GLY A 204 6.39 -14.28 11.88
CA GLY A 204 6.24 -12.93 11.35
C GLY A 204 4.81 -12.42 11.27
N PHE A 205 3.88 -13.03 12.01
CA PHE A 205 2.48 -12.62 12.05
C PHE A 205 2.08 -12.05 13.41
N ARG A 206 1.29 -11.00 13.39
CA ARG A 206 0.48 -10.56 14.55
C ARG A 206 -0.96 -11.01 14.36
N LEU A 207 -1.81 -10.74 15.33
CA LEU A 207 -3.24 -11.01 15.23
C LEU A 207 -4.00 -9.70 14.95
N ALA A 208 -5.05 -9.81 14.14
CA ALA A 208 -6.04 -8.77 13.92
C ALA A 208 -7.44 -9.36 14.07
N THR A 209 -8.44 -8.49 14.20
CA THR A 209 -9.84 -8.86 14.30
C THR A 209 -10.65 -8.25 13.17
N GLY A 210 -11.70 -8.94 12.73
CA GLY A 210 -12.69 -8.42 11.78
C GLY A 210 -13.89 -9.37 11.69
N GLU A 211 -15.10 -8.83 11.56
CA GLU A 211 -16.34 -9.63 11.42
C GLU A 211 -16.53 -10.72 12.50
N GLY A 212 -16.07 -10.46 13.73
CA GLY A 212 -16.15 -11.41 14.85
C GLY A 212 -15.12 -12.54 14.82
N MET A 213 -14.14 -12.47 13.92
CA MET A 213 -13.10 -13.48 13.73
C MET A 213 -11.71 -12.91 14.06
N VAL A 214 -10.77 -13.80 14.40
CA VAL A 214 -9.36 -13.47 14.63
C VAL A 214 -8.53 -14.02 13.48
N PHE A 215 -7.70 -13.18 12.85
CA PHE A 215 -6.87 -13.56 11.72
C PHE A 215 -5.39 -13.24 11.97
N PRO A 216 -4.46 -14.08 11.51
CA PRO A 216 -3.06 -13.70 11.43
C PRO A 216 -2.85 -12.72 10.28
N VAL A 217 -2.15 -11.62 10.55
CA VAL A 217 -1.73 -10.63 9.55
C VAL A 217 -0.23 -10.35 9.68
N VAL A 218 0.42 -9.90 8.61
CA VAL A 218 1.84 -9.52 8.63
C VAL A 218 2.11 -8.55 9.78
N ASP A 219 3.16 -8.84 10.54
CA ASP A 219 3.60 -8.01 11.66
C ASP A 219 4.38 -6.79 11.17
N TRP A 220 3.64 -5.75 10.79
CA TRP A 220 4.19 -4.45 10.38
C TRP A 220 4.92 -3.72 11.50
N VAL A 221 4.61 -3.99 12.77
CA VAL A 221 5.36 -3.44 13.91
C VAL A 221 6.78 -4.00 13.89
N LYS A 222 6.91 -5.32 13.80
CA LYS A 222 8.21 -5.99 13.71
C LYS A 222 9.00 -5.61 12.45
N LEU A 223 8.34 -5.45 11.30
CA LEU A 223 8.97 -4.91 10.09
C LEU A 223 9.51 -3.49 10.34
N THR A 224 8.70 -2.61 10.89
CA THR A 224 9.08 -1.21 11.17
C THR A 224 10.21 -1.12 12.18
N GLU A 225 10.14 -1.84 13.29
CA GLU A 225 11.21 -1.86 14.30
C GLU A 225 12.55 -2.33 13.72
N PHE A 226 12.53 -3.33 12.84
CA PHE A 226 13.76 -3.83 12.23
C PHE A 226 14.33 -2.85 11.18
N PHE A 227 13.48 -2.30 10.31
CA PHE A 227 13.91 -1.57 9.12
C PHE A 227 13.93 -0.05 9.24
N ALA A 228 13.16 0.58 10.13
CA ALA A 228 12.99 2.05 10.17
C ALA A 228 14.30 2.84 10.38
N THR A 229 15.32 2.22 10.98
CA THR A 229 16.65 2.84 11.15
C THR A 229 17.64 2.51 10.02
N LYS A 230 17.20 1.73 9.03
CA LYS A 230 18.01 1.17 7.95
C LYS A 230 17.60 1.67 6.57
N VAL A 231 16.29 1.86 6.37
CA VAL A 231 15.69 2.27 5.09
C VAL A 231 15.93 3.74 4.77
N THR A 232 15.64 4.14 3.54
CA THR A 232 15.65 5.55 3.15
C THR A 232 14.62 6.37 3.94
N PRO A 233 14.80 7.70 4.07
CA PRO A 233 13.83 8.54 4.81
C PRO A 233 12.39 8.41 4.29
N ALA A 234 12.19 8.33 2.97
CA ALA A 234 10.87 8.17 2.38
C ALA A 234 10.23 6.83 2.76
N MET A 235 10.99 5.73 2.65
CA MET A 235 10.50 4.41 3.05
C MET A 235 10.22 4.33 4.55
N LYS A 236 11.07 4.93 5.39
CA LYS A 236 10.83 5.04 6.84
C LYS A 236 9.48 5.71 7.12
N SER A 237 9.26 6.90 6.55
CA SER A 237 8.01 7.64 6.76
C SER A 237 6.78 6.85 6.29
N TYR A 238 6.88 6.15 5.15
CA TYR A 238 5.83 5.26 4.67
C TYR A 238 5.55 4.12 5.67
N MET A 239 6.59 3.43 6.16
CA MET A 239 6.44 2.31 7.09
C MET A 239 5.84 2.74 8.43
N GLU A 240 6.31 3.86 8.99
CA GLU A 240 5.81 4.41 10.26
C GLU A 240 4.33 4.81 10.14
N GLN A 241 3.95 5.49 9.06
CA GLN A 241 2.55 5.86 8.83
C GLN A 241 1.67 4.63 8.60
N THR A 242 2.10 3.71 7.74
CA THR A 242 1.35 2.48 7.44
C THR A 242 1.14 1.66 8.71
N THR A 243 2.19 1.48 9.52
CA THR A 243 2.09 0.76 10.80
C THR A 243 1.15 1.46 11.76
N LYS A 244 1.22 2.79 11.89
CA LYS A 244 0.30 3.56 12.73
C LYS A 244 -1.16 3.33 12.31
N GLU A 245 -1.45 3.39 11.02
CA GLU A 245 -2.82 3.24 10.52
C GLU A 245 -3.34 1.80 10.64
N LEU A 246 -2.48 0.79 10.49
CA LEU A 246 -2.82 -0.62 10.72
C LEU A 246 -3.10 -0.95 12.18
N LEU A 247 -2.51 -0.21 13.12
CA LEU A 247 -2.78 -0.33 14.56
C LEU A 247 -3.97 0.51 15.03
N GLN A 248 -4.38 1.47 14.21
CA GLN A 248 -5.51 2.35 14.49
C GLN A 248 -6.44 2.39 13.28
N PRO A 249 -7.15 1.27 13.02
CA PRO A 249 -8.02 1.15 11.86
C PRO A 249 -9.09 2.23 11.90
N MET A 250 -9.34 2.81 10.73
CA MET A 250 -10.28 3.92 10.57
C MET A 250 -11.69 3.44 10.26
N MET A 251 -11.83 2.25 9.68
CA MET A 251 -13.08 1.73 9.15
C MET A 251 -13.43 0.42 9.83
N ASP A 252 -14.71 0.21 10.12
CA ASP A 252 -15.28 -1.08 10.48
C ASP A 252 -16.74 -1.12 10.00
N ASP A 253 -17.13 -2.25 9.40
CA ASP A 253 -18.44 -2.46 8.76
C ASP A 253 -18.94 -1.23 7.98
N GLY A 254 -18.12 -0.69 7.06
CA GLY A 254 -18.48 0.48 6.25
C GLY A 254 -18.68 1.80 7.00
N GLY A 255 -18.38 1.86 8.30
CA GLY A 255 -18.45 3.05 9.14
C GLY A 255 -17.07 3.60 9.50
N ILE A 256 -16.97 4.91 9.68
CA ILE A 256 -15.76 5.60 10.13
C ILE A 256 -15.71 5.58 11.66
N LEU A 257 -14.70 4.91 12.23
CA LEU A 257 -14.48 4.77 13.67
C LEU A 257 -13.76 5.98 14.30
N LEU A 258 -12.96 6.68 13.51
CA LEU A 258 -12.12 7.78 13.99
C LEU A 258 -12.83 9.13 13.86
N PRO A 259 -12.44 10.14 14.67
CA PRO A 259 -12.85 11.51 14.42
C PRO A 259 -12.51 11.92 12.98
N LEU A 260 -13.44 12.57 12.28
CA LEU A 260 -13.25 12.98 10.88
C LEU A 260 -12.03 13.90 10.73
N GLU A 261 -11.69 14.70 11.75
CA GLU A 261 -10.48 15.51 11.77
C GLU A 261 -9.20 14.67 11.71
N GLU A 262 -9.17 13.49 12.34
CA GLU A 262 -8.02 12.58 12.25
C GLU A 262 -7.92 11.96 10.85
N VAL A 263 -9.06 11.62 10.25
CA VAL A 263 -9.12 11.14 8.86
C VAL A 263 -8.62 12.21 7.89
N ALA A 264 -8.99 13.47 8.10
CA ALA A 264 -8.52 14.61 7.31
C ALA A 264 -7.00 14.83 7.48
N ASP A 265 -6.49 14.70 8.71
CA ASP A 265 -5.05 14.79 8.99
C ASP A 265 -4.26 13.69 8.25
N ARG A 266 -4.79 12.45 8.21
CA ARG A 266 -4.21 11.34 7.42
C ARG A 266 -4.26 11.62 5.92
N ALA A 267 -5.39 12.10 5.40
CA ALA A 267 -5.56 12.43 3.98
C ALA A 267 -4.51 13.46 3.52
N VAL A 268 -4.33 14.54 4.29
CA VAL A 268 -3.32 15.58 3.97
C VAL A 268 -1.90 15.05 4.13
N TRP A 269 -1.64 14.14 5.07
CA TRP A 269 -0.34 13.51 5.21
C TRP A 269 0.03 12.75 3.93
N TRP A 270 -0.88 11.90 3.44
CA TRP A 270 -0.66 11.13 2.20
C TRP A 270 -0.57 12.02 0.97
N GLU A 271 -1.38 13.08 0.88
CA GLU A 271 -1.26 14.10 -0.18
C GLU A 271 0.17 14.67 -0.22
N LYS A 272 0.69 15.12 0.93
CA LYS A 272 2.03 15.70 1.02
C LYS A 272 3.12 14.68 0.74
N PHE A 273 2.98 13.45 1.26
CA PHE A 273 3.92 12.37 0.99
C PHE A 273 4.04 12.12 -0.53
N ASN A 274 2.90 11.98 -1.22
CA ASN A 274 2.86 11.76 -2.66
C ASN A 274 3.44 12.93 -3.46
N GLN A 275 3.24 14.18 -3.01
CA GLN A 275 3.85 15.37 -3.62
C GLN A 275 5.37 15.41 -3.45
N MET A 276 5.89 15.03 -2.27
CA MET A 276 7.32 15.02 -1.98
C MET A 276 8.04 13.84 -2.64
N HIS A 277 7.34 12.71 -2.81
CA HIS A 277 7.87 11.46 -3.33
C HIS A 277 7.08 10.93 -4.54
N PRO A 278 7.01 11.69 -5.66
CA PRO A 278 6.19 11.33 -6.83
C PRO A 278 6.61 10.02 -7.51
N TYR A 279 7.84 9.57 -7.25
CA TYR A 279 8.43 8.33 -7.75
C TYR A 279 8.62 7.27 -6.67
N PHE A 280 7.90 7.40 -5.54
CA PHE A 280 7.93 6.36 -4.51
C PHE A 280 7.55 5.00 -5.12
N VAL A 281 8.26 3.95 -4.70
CA VAL A 281 8.12 2.62 -5.31
C VAL A 281 6.74 1.99 -5.09
N ARG A 282 5.98 2.46 -4.09
CA ARG A 282 4.57 2.11 -3.87
C ARG A 282 3.60 3.25 -4.18
N ARG A 283 3.96 4.16 -5.10
CA ARG A 283 3.15 5.37 -5.39
C ARG A 283 1.69 5.07 -5.74
N GLU A 284 1.40 3.96 -6.39
CA GLU A 284 0.03 3.61 -6.76
C GLU A 284 -0.81 3.32 -5.51
N GLU A 285 -0.28 2.49 -4.61
CA GLU A 285 -0.89 2.20 -3.31
C GLU A 285 -1.11 3.49 -2.51
N THR A 286 -0.09 4.33 -2.38
CA THR A 286 -0.16 5.55 -1.58
C THR A 286 -1.05 6.62 -2.20
N GLN A 287 -1.18 6.67 -3.53
CA GLN A 287 -2.10 7.57 -4.23
C GLN A 287 -3.55 7.07 -4.11
N ASN A 288 -3.79 5.77 -4.29
CA ASN A 288 -5.11 5.19 -4.13
C ASN A 288 -5.62 5.34 -2.69
N HIS A 289 -4.74 5.15 -1.70
CA HIS A 289 -5.08 5.39 -0.30
C HIS A 289 -5.41 6.86 -0.01
N ALA A 290 -4.60 7.81 -0.53
CA ALA A 290 -4.90 9.24 -0.42
C ALA A 290 -6.27 9.60 -1.02
N LYS A 291 -6.57 9.09 -2.22
CA LYS A 291 -7.86 9.26 -2.89
C LYS A 291 -9.01 8.68 -2.08
N GLY A 292 -8.84 7.49 -1.50
CA GLY A 292 -9.85 6.86 -0.65
C GLY A 292 -10.18 7.70 0.59
N LEU A 293 -9.16 8.23 1.26
CA LEU A 293 -9.34 9.14 2.41
C LEU A 293 -10.01 10.45 2.01
N GLU A 294 -9.61 11.04 0.88
CA GLU A 294 -10.27 12.22 0.33
C GLU A 294 -11.75 11.95 0.04
N PHE A 295 -12.07 10.82 -0.60
CA PHE A 295 -13.43 10.41 -0.88
C PHE A 295 -14.26 10.31 0.40
N LEU A 296 -13.75 9.65 1.45
CA LEU A 296 -14.45 9.51 2.72
C LEU A 296 -14.75 10.87 3.38
N ILE A 297 -13.81 11.81 3.34
CA ILE A 297 -14.03 13.16 3.89
C ILE A 297 -15.02 13.99 3.07
N VAL A 298 -15.02 13.83 1.75
CA VAL A 298 -15.83 14.65 0.84
C VAL A 298 -17.24 14.07 0.68
N CYS A 299 -17.38 12.74 0.65
CA CYS A 299 -18.60 12.03 0.27
C CYS A 299 -19.22 11.19 1.40
N GLY A 300 -18.49 10.98 2.48
CA GLY A 300 -18.84 10.09 3.57
C GLY A 300 -18.75 8.60 3.23
N ALA A 301 -18.96 7.77 4.26
CA ALA A 301 -18.97 6.31 4.16
C ALA A 301 -20.41 5.76 4.16
N ASP A 302 -20.57 4.45 3.93
CA ASP A 302 -21.88 3.81 3.88
C ASP A 302 -22.63 3.92 5.21
N ASN A 303 -21.98 3.53 6.31
CA ASN A 303 -22.56 3.57 7.67
C ASN A 303 -22.20 4.83 8.45
N THR A 304 -21.50 5.78 7.82
CA THR A 304 -21.21 7.11 8.38
C THR A 304 -21.37 8.16 7.30
N GLY A 305 -22.59 8.21 6.75
CA GLY A 305 -22.93 8.98 5.57
C GLY A 305 -22.83 10.49 5.77
N LEU A 306 -22.66 11.20 4.65
CA LEU A 306 -22.58 12.65 4.60
C LEU A 306 -23.87 13.36 5.05
N THR A 307 -25.03 12.71 4.91
CA THR A 307 -26.34 13.35 5.11
C THR A 307 -27.29 12.58 6.01
N ASN A 308 -28.16 13.35 6.66
CA ASN A 308 -29.37 12.83 7.28
C ASN A 308 -30.27 12.13 6.25
N TYR A 309 -30.74 10.93 6.60
CA TYR A 309 -31.52 10.10 5.67
C TYR A 309 -32.84 10.77 5.26
N GLU A 310 -33.52 11.41 6.22
CA GLU A 310 -34.88 11.94 6.08
C GLU A 310 -34.96 13.22 5.24
N ASP A 311 -34.11 14.21 5.52
CA ASP A 311 -34.21 15.54 4.92
C ASP A 311 -33.08 15.88 3.93
N LYS A 312 -32.12 14.96 3.77
CA LYS A 312 -30.93 15.05 2.91
C LYS A 312 -30.00 16.21 3.25
N THR A 313 -30.09 16.76 4.45
CA THR A 313 -29.16 17.79 4.93
C THR A 313 -27.83 17.17 5.32
N VAL A 314 -26.73 17.91 5.15
CA VAL A 314 -25.40 17.48 5.59
C VAL A 314 -25.35 17.40 7.10
N ILE A 315 -24.83 16.29 7.64
CA ILE A 315 -24.72 16.12 9.09
C ILE A 315 -23.68 17.09 9.69
N PRO A 316 -23.87 17.58 10.92
CA PRO A 316 -23.01 18.61 11.53
C PRO A 316 -21.52 18.25 11.59
N GLU A 317 -21.20 16.96 11.74
CA GLU A 317 -19.84 16.45 11.84
C GLU A 317 -19.04 16.72 10.56
N TYR A 318 -19.66 16.56 9.38
CA TYR A 318 -19.01 16.89 8.11
C TYR A 318 -18.86 18.41 7.92
N GLN A 319 -19.84 19.20 8.34
CA GLN A 319 -19.71 20.66 8.31
C GLN A 319 -18.53 21.12 9.19
N LYS A 320 -18.38 20.52 10.36
CA LYS A 320 -17.27 20.77 11.29
C LYS A 320 -15.92 20.40 10.69
N VAL A 321 -15.76 19.18 10.16
CA VAL A 321 -14.48 18.77 9.56
C VAL A 321 -14.14 19.60 8.32
N TRP A 322 -15.14 19.99 7.52
CA TRP A 322 -14.91 20.85 6.36
C TRP A 322 -14.43 22.25 6.75
N ALA A 323 -14.98 22.83 7.82
CA ALA A 323 -14.48 24.09 8.37
C ALA A 323 -13.04 23.95 8.87
N TYR A 324 -12.75 22.86 9.60
CA TYR A 324 -11.41 22.53 10.07
C TYR A 324 -10.39 22.41 8.92
N ILE A 325 -10.75 21.74 7.82
CA ILE A 325 -9.89 21.60 6.65
C ILE A 325 -9.64 22.94 5.97
N LYS A 326 -10.70 23.77 5.78
CA LYS A 326 -10.57 25.11 5.18
C LYS A 326 -9.65 26.03 5.98
N GLU A 327 -9.63 25.88 7.31
CA GLU A 327 -8.77 26.68 8.19
C GLU A 327 -7.34 26.13 8.27
N LYS A 328 -7.16 24.85 8.61
CA LYS A 328 -5.85 24.25 8.88
C LYS A 328 -5.07 23.91 7.62
N TYR A 329 -5.77 23.59 6.54
CA TYR A 329 -5.18 23.00 5.32
C TYR A 329 -5.46 23.81 4.05
N ALA A 330 -5.59 25.13 4.19
CA ALA A 330 -5.77 26.04 3.06
C ALA A 330 -4.75 25.78 1.94
N GLY A 331 -5.24 25.56 0.71
CA GLY A 331 -4.41 25.38 -0.48
C GLY A 331 -4.03 23.93 -0.82
N THR A 332 -4.32 22.96 0.05
CA THR A 332 -4.17 21.53 -0.30
C THR A 332 -5.22 21.10 -1.32
N ASN A 333 -5.01 19.95 -1.97
CA ASN A 333 -6.00 19.39 -2.88
C ASN A 333 -7.24 18.93 -2.12
N LEU A 334 -7.09 18.33 -0.94
CA LEU A 334 -8.21 18.00 -0.06
C LEU A 334 -9.10 19.22 0.22
N GLU A 335 -8.49 20.36 0.54
CA GLU A 335 -9.24 21.58 0.84
C GLU A 335 -10.00 22.10 -0.39
N LYS A 336 -9.41 22.02 -1.59
CA LYS A 336 -10.11 22.39 -2.84
C LYS A 336 -11.32 21.48 -3.09
N SER A 337 -11.18 20.17 -2.88
CA SER A 337 -12.28 19.21 -3.05
C SER A 337 -13.40 19.44 -2.04
N VAL A 338 -13.05 19.70 -0.78
CA VAL A 338 -13.98 20.10 0.28
C VAL A 338 -14.71 21.40 -0.07
N ARG A 339 -13.98 22.40 -0.58
CA ARG A 339 -14.57 23.67 -1.02
C ARG A 339 -15.57 23.44 -2.15
N ALA A 340 -15.19 22.71 -3.20
CA ALA A 340 -16.06 22.39 -4.32
C ALA A 340 -17.35 21.68 -3.88
N MET A 341 -17.24 20.66 -3.02
CA MET A 341 -18.42 19.95 -2.49
C MET A 341 -19.30 20.86 -1.62
N SER A 342 -18.70 21.57 -0.67
CA SER A 342 -19.46 22.43 0.24
C SER A 342 -20.15 23.61 -0.47
N ASP A 343 -19.52 24.19 -1.49
CA ASP A 343 -20.11 25.25 -2.32
C ASP A 343 -21.25 24.71 -3.18
N LEU A 344 -21.10 23.50 -3.75
CA LEU A 344 -22.17 22.82 -4.48
C LEU A 344 -23.39 22.59 -3.58
N ILE A 345 -23.18 22.03 -2.38
CA ILE A 345 -24.26 21.78 -1.42
C ILE A 345 -24.94 23.09 -1.00
N ALA A 346 -24.16 24.15 -0.76
CA ALA A 346 -24.71 25.47 -0.44
C ALA A 346 -25.58 26.00 -1.59
N SER A 347 -25.13 25.85 -2.85
CA SER A 347 -25.91 26.24 -4.03
C SER A 347 -27.20 25.44 -4.22
N GLU A 348 -27.23 24.22 -3.69
CA GLU A 348 -28.38 23.31 -3.73
C GLU A 348 -29.24 23.38 -2.44
N GLY A 349 -29.16 24.50 -1.70
CA GLY A 349 -29.99 24.77 -0.52
C GLY A 349 -29.62 23.96 0.72
N GLY A 350 -28.36 23.53 0.83
CA GLY A 350 -27.84 22.79 1.98
C GLY A 350 -28.13 21.28 1.95
N LYS A 351 -28.55 20.75 0.78
CA LYS A 351 -29.00 19.36 0.64
C LYS A 351 -28.19 18.59 -0.39
N CYS A 352 -28.03 17.28 -0.20
CA CYS A 352 -27.55 16.39 -1.25
C CYS A 352 -28.66 16.12 -2.27
N THR A 353 -28.71 16.95 -3.30
CA THR A 353 -29.61 16.78 -4.45
C THR A 353 -29.00 15.82 -5.47
N LYS A 354 -29.73 15.52 -6.54
CA LYS A 354 -29.23 14.72 -7.66
C LYS A 354 -27.90 15.24 -8.22
N LYS A 355 -27.68 16.56 -8.28
CA LYS A 355 -26.40 17.13 -8.75
C LYS A 355 -25.24 16.79 -7.82
N VAL A 356 -25.49 16.75 -6.52
CA VAL A 356 -24.48 16.35 -5.53
C VAL A 356 -24.16 14.87 -5.69
N GLU A 357 -25.16 14.02 -5.89
CA GLU A 357 -24.94 12.59 -6.17
C GLU A 357 -24.15 12.36 -7.46
N GLU A 358 -24.51 13.05 -8.55
CA GLU A 358 -23.76 13.00 -9.82
C GLU A 358 -22.30 13.48 -9.66
N TYR A 359 -22.05 14.42 -8.74
CA TYR A 359 -20.69 14.86 -8.40
C TYR A 359 -19.94 13.77 -7.61
N ARG A 360 -20.58 13.12 -6.64
CA ARG A 360 -20.00 11.98 -5.88
C ARG A 360 -19.63 10.83 -6.83
N GLU A 361 -20.53 10.45 -7.74
CA GLU A 361 -20.27 9.39 -8.73
C GLU A 361 -19.07 9.71 -9.62
N LYS A 362 -18.87 10.98 -9.98
CA LYS A 362 -17.70 11.39 -10.76
C LYS A 362 -16.40 11.24 -9.98
N LEU A 363 -16.41 11.47 -8.66
CA LEU A 363 -15.23 11.29 -7.81
C LEU A 363 -14.85 9.81 -7.64
N VAL A 364 -15.84 8.91 -7.58
CA VAL A 364 -15.59 7.45 -7.54
C VAL A 364 -14.91 6.94 -8.82
N ASN A 365 -15.22 7.55 -9.96
CA ASN A 365 -14.77 7.11 -11.28
C ASN A 365 -13.46 7.78 -11.77
N GLN A 366 -12.72 8.48 -10.89
CA GLN A 366 -11.48 9.22 -11.20
C GLN A 366 -10.24 8.63 -10.53
#